data_AF-A0A371MQV3-F1
#
_entry.id   AF-A0A371MQV3-F1
#
_cell.length_a   1.000
_cell.length_b   1.000
_cell.length_c   1.000
_cell.angle_alpha   90.00
_cell.angle_beta   90.00
_cell.angle_gamma   90.00
#
_symmetry.space_group_name_H-M   'P 1'
#
loop_
_entity.id
_entity.type
_entity.pdbx_description
1 polymer ?
#
loop_
_entity_poly.entity_id
_entity_poly.type
_entity_poly.pdbx_seq_one_letter_code
_entity_poly.pdbx_strand_id
1 'polypeptide(L)'
;FAIEHPDGRRAILEIVGFWTPEYLESKLEKIRQVEAENFVLAVSERLECASEDFGSVADRVLWFKTGIHVYDMVEMADQYATGHAPANTDQ
;
A
#
# COMPACT_ATOMS: atom_id res chain seq x y z
N PHE A 1 5.31 5.99 6.19
CA PHE A 1 5.02 7.33 5.66
C PHE A 1 3.51 7.53 5.60
N ALA A 2 3.04 8.77 5.63
CA ALA A 2 1.64 9.10 5.37
C ALA A 2 1.57 9.98 4.12
N ILE A 3 0.65 9.66 3.22
CA ILE A 3 0.32 10.43 2.03
C ILE A 3 -1.02 11.08 2.30
N GLU A 4 -1.05 12.40 2.23
CA GLU A 4 -2.26 13.19 2.48
C GLU A 4 -2.73 13.77 1.16
N HIS A 5 -3.99 13.50 0.82
CA HIS A 5 -4.66 14.15 -0.29
C HIS A 5 -5.14 15.54 0.15
N PRO A 6 -5.17 16.52 -0.77
CA PRO A 6 -5.70 17.86 -0.48
C PRO A 6 -7.16 17.85 0.00
N ASP A 7 -7.91 16.80 -0.32
CA ASP A 7 -9.30 16.58 0.11
C ASP A 7 -9.44 15.96 1.52
N GLY A 8 -8.33 15.78 2.24
CA GLY A 8 -8.33 15.22 3.60
C GLY A 8 -8.34 13.70 3.68
N ARG A 9 -8.38 12.97 2.54
CA ARG A 9 -8.12 11.52 2.54
C ARG A 9 -6.64 11.24 2.82
N ARG A 10 -6.37 10.09 3.44
CA ARG A 10 -5.02 9.70 3.85
C ARG A 10 -4.75 8.23 3.56
N ALA A 11 -3.59 7.95 2.99
CA ALA A 11 -3.01 6.61 2.84
C ALA A 11 -1.72 6.47 3.67
N ILE A 12 -1.46 5.28 4.20
CA ILE A 12 -0.24 4.92 4.90
C ILE A 12 0.61 4.07 3.96
N LEU A 13 1.83 4.54 3.67
CA LEU A 13 2.81 3.82 2.88
C LEU A 13 3.88 3.23 3.80
N GLU A 14 4.09 1.92 3.75
CA GLU A 14 5.24 1.27 4.38
C GLU A 14 6.15 0.63 3.34
N ILE A 15 7.46 0.87 3.46
CA ILE A 15 8.47 0.36 2.55
C ILE A 15 9.20 -0.80 3.23
N VAL A 16 9.17 -1.98 2.60
CA VAL A 16 9.78 -3.22 3.09
C VAL A 16 10.98 -3.57 2.22
N GLY A 17 12.18 -3.36 2.76
CA GLY A 17 13.44 -3.61 2.04
C GLY A 17 13.95 -5.06 2.12
N PHE A 18 13.69 -5.74 3.24
CA PHE A 18 14.06 -7.14 3.49
C PHE A 18 12.87 -7.87 4.10
N TRP A 19 12.58 -9.08 3.64
CA TRP A 19 11.41 -9.86 4.05
C TRP A 19 11.62 -11.34 3.79
N THR A 20 10.88 -12.21 4.48
CA THR A 20 10.70 -13.60 4.05
C THR A 20 9.25 -13.79 3.64
N PRO A 21 8.93 -14.81 2.82
CA PRO A 21 7.54 -15.06 2.42
C PRO A 21 6.58 -15.12 3.62
N GLU A 22 6.98 -15.79 4.70
CA GLU A 22 6.18 -15.96 5.92
C GLU A 22 5.98 -14.65 6.67
N TYR A 23 7.00 -13.78 6.72
CA TYR A 23 6.88 -12.45 7.31
C TYR A 23 5.87 -11.61 6.54
N LEU A 24 5.99 -11.61 5.20
CA LEU A 24 5.17 -10.79 4.34
C LEU A 24 3.71 -11.26 4.37
N GLU A 25 3.49 -12.57 4.30
CA GLU A 25 2.16 -13.19 4.45
C GLU A 25 1.51 -12.83 5.80
N SER A 26 2.22 -13.03 6.92
CA SER A 26 1.70 -12.70 8.25
C SER A 26 1.38 -11.21 8.40
N LYS A 27 2.18 -10.33 7.80
CA LYS A 27 1.94 -8.87 7.83
C LYS A 27 0.68 -8.52 7.05
N LEU A 28 0.52 -9.08 5.86
CA LEU A 28 -0.62 -8.81 4.99
C LEU A 28 -1.92 -9.38 5.57
N GLU A 29 -1.87 -10.55 6.21
CA GLU A 29 -3.01 -11.10 6.94
C GLU A 29 -3.45 -10.17 8.09
N LYS A 30 -2.50 -9.65 8.87
CA LYS A 30 -2.80 -8.67 9.93
C LYS A 30 -3.44 -7.40 9.39
N ILE A 31 -2.93 -6.85 8.28
CA ILE A 31 -3.49 -5.66 7.62
C ILE A 31 -4.97 -5.89 7.25
N ARG A 32 -5.30 -7.09 6.75
CA ARG A 32 -6.69 -7.48 6.45
C ARG A 32 -7.54 -7.61 7.72
N GLN A 33 -7.03 -8.27 8.76
CA GLN A 33 -7.76 -8.50 10.00
C GLN A 33 -8.10 -7.22 10.77
N VAL A 34 -7.23 -6.21 10.72
CA VAL A 34 -7.44 -4.93 11.42
C VAL A 34 -8.20 -3.90 10.57
N GLU A 35 -8.70 -4.29 9.40
CA GLU A 35 -9.38 -3.41 8.45
C GLU A 35 -8.58 -2.12 8.19
N ALA A 36 -7.25 -2.24 8.08
CA ALA A 36 -6.39 -1.12 7.71
C ALA A 36 -6.54 -0.85 6.21
N GLU A 37 -7.70 -0.31 5.84
CA GLU A 37 -8.12 -0.09 4.46
C GLU A 37 -7.22 0.90 3.72
N ASN A 38 -6.58 1.81 4.47
CA ASN A 38 -5.71 2.83 3.92
C ASN A 38 -4.23 2.48 3.87
N PHE A 39 -3.89 1.19 3.96
CA PHE A 39 -2.50 0.74 3.95
C PHE A 39 -2.04 0.29 2.57
N VAL A 40 -0.92 0.85 2.12
CA VAL A 40 -0.18 0.47 0.91
C VAL A 40 1.21 -0.02 1.30
N LEU A 41 1.63 -1.15 0.74
CA LEU A 41 2.92 -1.76 1.04
C LEU A 41 3.82 -1.70 -0.19
N ALA A 42 4.97 -1.03 -0.10
CA ALA A 42 5.99 -1.11 -1.13
C ALA A 42 7.03 -2.16 -0.75
N VAL A 43 7.21 -3.20 -1.55
CA VAL A 43 8.06 -4.35 -1.21
C VAL A 43 9.16 -4.53 -2.25
N SER A 44 10.40 -4.64 -1.77
CA SER A 44 11.57 -4.88 -2.60
C SER A 44 11.50 -6.29 -3.22
N GLU A 45 11.69 -6.40 -4.54
CA GLU A 45 11.73 -7.67 -5.26
C GLU A 45 13.00 -8.48 -5.04
N ARG A 46 14.02 -7.93 -4.35
CA ARG A 46 15.36 -8.55 -4.25
C ARG A 46 15.43 -9.95 -3.64
N LEU A 47 14.34 -10.44 -3.08
CA LEU A 47 14.24 -11.79 -2.52
C LEU A 47 13.44 -12.76 -3.40
N GLU A 48 13.12 -12.36 -4.65
CA GLU A 48 12.51 -12.98 -5.87
C GLU A 48 11.65 -14.27 -5.76
N CYS A 49 11.84 -15.11 -4.75
CA CYS A 49 11.20 -16.42 -4.60
C CYS A 49 9.71 -16.42 -4.24
N ALA A 50 8.99 -15.29 -4.16
CA ALA A 50 7.59 -15.35 -3.71
C ALA A 50 6.62 -14.33 -4.31
N SER A 51 7.03 -13.41 -5.20
CA SER A 51 6.09 -12.41 -5.74
C SER A 51 4.88 -13.03 -6.48
N GLU A 52 5.04 -14.23 -7.05
CA GLU A 52 3.98 -14.95 -7.78
C GLU A 52 3.00 -15.70 -6.85
N ASP A 53 3.33 -15.92 -5.57
CA ASP A 53 2.54 -16.74 -4.64
C ASP A 53 1.51 -15.96 -3.80
N PHE A 54 1.49 -14.62 -3.87
CA PHE A 54 0.67 -13.80 -2.96
C PHE A 54 -0.77 -13.52 -3.42
N GLY A 55 -1.22 -14.01 -4.58
CA GLY A 55 -2.63 -13.95 -5.01
C GLY A 55 -3.29 -12.56 -4.90
N SER A 56 -4.54 -12.50 -4.40
CA SER A 56 -5.31 -11.24 -4.20
C SER A 56 -4.72 -10.27 -3.18
N VAL A 57 -3.62 -10.65 -2.53
CA VAL A 57 -2.91 -9.78 -1.60
C VAL A 57 -1.99 -8.81 -2.34
N ALA A 58 -1.64 -9.15 -3.59
CA ALA A 58 -0.84 -8.29 -4.47
C ALA A 58 -1.50 -6.94 -4.78
N ASP A 59 -2.84 -6.85 -4.69
CA ASP A 59 -3.59 -5.64 -5.05
C ASP A 59 -3.22 -4.40 -4.22
N ARG A 60 -2.65 -4.59 -3.02
CA ARG A 60 -2.18 -3.51 -2.13
C ARG A 60 -0.65 -3.41 -2.03
N VAL A 61 0.06 -4.13 -2.88
CA VAL A 61 1.52 -4.26 -2.86
C VAL A 61 2.14 -3.63 -4.11
N LEU A 62 2.99 -2.62 -3.90
CA LEU A 62 3.87 -2.05 -4.92
C LEU A 62 5.21 -2.79 -4.89
N TRP A 63 5.44 -3.65 -5.87
CA TRP A 63 6.74 -4.30 -6.03
C TRP A 63 7.75 -3.34 -6.64
N PHE A 64 8.99 -3.32 -6.12
CA PHE A 64 10.04 -2.47 -6.66
C PHE A 64 11.42 -3.14 -6.62
N LYS A 65 12.26 -2.86 -7.62
CA LYS A 65 13.63 -3.42 -7.71
C LYS A 65 14.70 -2.48 -7.11
N THR A 66 14.71 -1.24 -7.57
CA THR A 66 15.72 -0.23 -7.22
C THR A 66 15.12 1.04 -6.65
N GLY A 67 13.87 1.35 -7.01
CA GLY A 67 13.11 2.47 -6.49
C GLY A 67 11.63 2.30 -6.84
N ILE A 68 10.78 2.99 -6.09
CA ILE A 68 9.32 2.98 -6.28
C ILE A 68 8.98 3.99 -7.38
N HIS A 69 8.24 3.56 -8.39
CA HIS A 69 7.73 4.47 -9.42
C HIS A 69 6.68 5.40 -8.79
N VAL A 70 6.91 6.71 -8.88
CA VAL A 70 6.12 7.69 -8.14
C VAL A 70 4.66 7.69 -8.58
N TYR A 71 4.38 7.50 -9.87
CA TYR A 71 3.01 7.51 -10.38
C TYR A 71 2.21 6.30 -9.87
N ASP A 72 2.80 5.11 -9.88
CA ASP A 72 2.15 3.90 -9.35
C ASP A 72 1.84 4.05 -7.85
N MET A 73 2.75 4.69 -7.12
CA MET A 73 2.54 5.01 -5.71
C MET A 73 1.39 6.00 -5.50
N VAL A 74 1.32 7.05 -6.32
CA VAL A 74 0.24 8.04 -6.25
C VAL A 74 -1.10 7.41 -6.61
N GLU A 75 -1.18 6.61 -7.67
CA GLU A 75 -2.40 5.90 -8.08
C GLU A 75 -2.89 4.94 -6.99
N MET A 76 -1.97 4.13 -6.46
CA MET A 76 -2.28 3.20 -5.36
C MET A 76 -2.71 3.95 -4.09
N ALA A 77 -2.03 5.06 -3.76
CA ALA A 77 -2.40 5.88 -2.61
C ALA A 77 -3.80 6.49 -2.79
N ASP A 78 -4.15 7.01 -3.96
CA ASP A 78 -5.47 7.58 -4.24
C ASP A 78 -6.58 6.53 -4.14
N GLN A 79 -6.31 5.31 -4.63
CA GLN A 79 -7.25 4.19 -4.59
C GLN A 79 -7.58 3.76 -3.15
N TYR A 80 -6.60 3.78 -2.24
CA TYR A 80 -6.77 3.28 -0.87
C TYR A 80 -6.88 4.40 0.18
N ALA A 81 -6.72 5.67 -0.16
CA ALA A 81 -6.80 6.75 0.82
C ALA A 81 -8.21 6.82 1.44
N THR A 82 -8.29 6.74 2.77
CA THR A 82 -9.54 6.87 3.53
C THR A 82 -9.57 8.19 4.31
N GLY A 83 -10.76 8.70 4.59
CA GLY A 83 -10.94 9.97 5.29
C GLY A 83 -12.25 10.65 4.91
N HIS A 84 -12.52 11.80 5.52
CA HIS A 84 -13.68 12.62 5.18
C HIS A 84 -13.32 13.49 3.98
N ALA A 85 -13.86 13.17 2.80
CA ALA A 85 -13.99 14.19 1.77
C ALA A 85 -14.80 15.34 2.39
N PRO A 86 -14.36 16.62 2.32
CA PRO A 86 -15.28 17.70 2.56
C PRO A 86 -16.45 17.47 1.61
N ALA A 87 -17.65 17.31 2.16
CA ALA A 87 -18.86 17.35 1.35
C ALA A 87 -18.77 18.61 0.51
N ASN A 88 -18.65 18.47 -0.82
CA ASN A 88 -18.69 19.60 -1.75
C ASN A 88 -19.89 20.46 -1.37
N THR A 89 -19.60 21.53 -0.65
CA THR A 89 -20.49 22.63 -0.36
C THR A 89 -19.76 23.82 -0.95
N ASP A 90 -20.51 24.57 -1.75
CA ASP A 90 -20.10 25.64 -2.66
C ASP A 90 -19.75 25.16 -4.08
N GLN A 91 -20.40 25.64 -5.15
CA GLN A 91 -21.53 26.56 -5.33
C GLN A 91 -21.92 26.50 -6.81
#